data_AF-A0A531NAI1-F1
#
_entry.id   AF-A0A531NAI1-F1
#
_cell.length_a   1.000
_cell.length_b   1.000
_cell.length_c   1.000
_cell.angle_alpha   90.00
_cell.angle_beta   90.00
_cell.angle_gamma   90.00
#
_symmetry.space_group_name_H-M   'P 1'
#
loop_
_entity.id
_entity.type
_entity.pdbx_description
1 polymer ?
#
loop_
_entity_poly.entity_id
_entity_poly.type
_entity_poly.pdbx_seq_one_letter_code
_entity_poly.pdbx_strand_id
1 'polypeptide(L)'
;PGFYAFPYKIDVKGLVWYSPDNFEEAGYKVPKTQEELAELEKKIIADGGKPWCIGLGSGGATGWPATDWVEDIMLRTQPPEVYDKWVKNEIPFTDAAVVNAIDIFGKIATDDKMVDGGAKAVAATDFRDSPKGLFTVPPKCYMHHQASFIPSFFPEGVKLGQDADFFPYPPYASKPELGTPLEVAGTLVMITKDSKASREFIKFLQMPLAHELWMAQKSFVTPFKGANKDAYGSDALKKQGEILVGATTVRFDGSDLMPGKVGAGSFWTGMIDLVGGKSAQDVATDIQKSWDAIK
;
A
#
# COMPACT_ATOMS: atom_id res chain seq x y z
N PRO A 1 -22.70 -22.82 1.41
CA PRO A 1 -21.84 -21.67 1.01
C PRO A 1 -21.50 -21.73 -0.49
N GLY A 2 -21.90 -20.71 -1.26
CA GLY A 2 -21.48 -20.56 -2.66
C GLY A 2 -20.30 -19.61 -2.77
N PHE A 3 -19.37 -19.86 -3.69
CA PHE A 3 -18.31 -18.91 -4.06
C PHE A 3 -18.84 -17.98 -5.15
N TYR A 4 -18.86 -16.67 -4.90
CA TYR A 4 -19.39 -15.66 -5.82
C TYR A 4 -18.33 -15.04 -6.75
N ALA A 5 -17.06 -15.24 -6.42
CA ALA A 5 -15.93 -14.67 -7.13
C ALA A 5 -14.73 -15.62 -7.17
N PHE A 6 -13.90 -15.49 -8.19
CA PHE A 6 -12.62 -16.17 -8.31
C PHE A 6 -11.48 -15.20 -7.96
N PRO A 7 -10.67 -15.46 -6.90
CA PRO A 7 -9.50 -14.66 -6.59
C PRO A 7 -8.39 -14.93 -7.59
N TYR A 8 -8.03 -13.93 -8.39
CA TYR A 8 -7.10 -14.11 -9.51
C TYR A 8 -5.72 -13.54 -9.24
N LYS A 9 -5.67 -12.32 -8.70
CA LYS A 9 -4.46 -11.56 -8.42
C LYS A 9 -4.46 -11.13 -6.96
N ILE A 10 -3.27 -11.07 -6.37
CA ILE A 10 -3.03 -10.46 -5.07
C ILE A 10 -2.05 -9.31 -5.27
N ASP A 11 -2.29 -8.23 -4.53
CA ASP A 11 -1.38 -7.11 -4.40
C ASP A 11 -0.74 -7.17 -3.04
N VAL A 12 0.60 -7.22 -3.02
CA VAL A 12 1.37 -7.08 -1.79
C VAL A 12 1.43 -5.60 -1.46
N LYS A 13 0.85 -5.20 -0.33
CA LYS A 13 0.83 -3.82 0.15
C LYS A 13 1.94 -3.58 1.18
N GLY A 14 2.10 -2.31 1.57
CA GLY A 14 3.15 -1.91 2.52
C GLY A 14 4.57 -2.08 1.99
N LEU A 15 4.78 -1.86 0.68
CA LEU A 15 6.13 -1.81 0.09
C LEU A 15 6.60 -0.36 -0.02
N VAL A 16 7.88 -0.14 0.26
CA VAL A 16 8.58 1.12 0.02
C VAL A 16 9.48 0.95 -1.19
N TRP A 17 9.17 1.70 -2.23
CA TRP A 17 9.86 1.74 -3.50
C TRP A 17 10.92 2.83 -3.50
N TYR A 18 12.08 2.56 -4.08
CA TYR A 18 13.19 3.48 -4.19
C TYR A 18 14.00 3.21 -5.46
N SER A 19 14.86 4.15 -5.83
CA SER A 19 15.86 3.96 -6.89
C SER A 19 17.21 3.56 -6.24
N PRO A 20 17.76 2.36 -6.54
CA PRO A 20 19.05 1.94 -6.03
C PRO A 20 20.18 2.92 -6.37
N ASP A 21 20.22 3.43 -7.60
CA ASP A 21 21.23 4.39 -8.05
C ASP A 21 21.19 5.69 -7.22
N ASN A 22 20.01 6.25 -6.97
CA ASN A 22 19.86 7.44 -6.14
C ASN A 22 20.27 7.19 -4.67
N PHE A 23 20.00 5.99 -4.14
CA PHE A 23 20.45 5.61 -2.80
C PHE A 23 21.97 5.45 -2.75
N GLU A 24 22.58 4.83 -3.76
CA GLU A 24 24.02 4.66 -3.83
C GLU A 24 24.74 6.01 -3.94
N GLU A 25 24.28 6.90 -4.84
CA GLU A 25 24.86 8.23 -5.04
C GLU A 25 24.77 9.10 -3.78
N ALA A 26 23.65 9.03 -3.05
CA ALA A 26 23.45 9.77 -1.81
C ALA A 26 24.04 9.07 -0.56
N GLY A 27 24.58 7.85 -0.71
CA GLY A 27 25.13 7.07 0.40
C GLY A 27 24.09 6.58 1.41
N TYR A 28 22.85 6.39 0.97
CA TYR A 28 21.75 5.86 1.78
C TYR A 28 21.75 4.34 1.81
N LYS A 29 21.18 3.79 2.88
CA LYS A 29 21.01 2.34 3.06
C LYS A 29 19.55 2.03 3.28
N VAL A 30 19.12 0.89 2.76
CA VAL A 30 17.76 0.37 2.99
C VAL A 30 17.56 0.13 4.50
N PRO A 31 16.59 0.80 5.14
CA PRO A 31 16.32 0.64 6.56
C PRO A 31 15.59 -0.68 6.82
N LYS A 32 15.94 -1.35 7.92
CA LYS A 32 15.35 -2.61 8.35
C LYS A 32 14.35 -2.44 9.49
N THR A 33 14.36 -1.28 10.14
CA THR A 33 13.48 -0.95 11.26
C THR A 33 12.88 0.44 11.08
N GLN A 34 11.77 0.72 11.75
CA GLN A 34 11.16 2.06 11.78
C GLN A 34 12.12 3.09 12.38
N GLU A 35 12.93 2.70 13.36
CA GLU A 35 13.96 3.55 13.94
C GLU A 35 15.06 3.89 12.90
N GLU A 36 15.51 2.92 12.10
CA GLU A 36 16.45 3.17 11.00
C GLU A 36 15.83 4.01 9.88
N LEU A 37 14.54 3.79 9.58
CA LEU A 37 13.80 4.59 8.60
C LEU A 37 13.70 6.05 9.04
N ALA A 38 13.38 6.31 10.30
CA ALA A 38 13.33 7.66 10.85
C ALA A 38 14.69 8.38 10.80
N GLU A 39 15.79 7.66 11.04
CA GLU A 39 17.14 8.24 10.87
C GLU A 39 17.49 8.50 9.40
N LEU A 40 17.07 7.63 8.48
CA LEU A 40 17.21 7.85 7.05
C LEU A 40 16.40 9.09 6.59
N GLU A 41 15.16 9.24 7.03
CA GLU A 41 14.31 10.41 6.72
C GLU A 41 14.96 11.72 7.20
N LYS A 42 15.47 11.74 8.44
CA LYS A 42 16.22 12.90 8.97
C LYS A 42 17.47 13.20 8.15
N LYS A 43 18.22 12.17 7.74
CA LYS A 43 19.41 12.32 6.90
C LYS A 43 19.05 12.91 5.54
N ILE A 44 18.01 12.39 4.88
CA ILE A 44 17.54 12.91 3.59
C ILE A 44 17.18 14.40 3.69
N ILE A 45 16.47 14.79 4.76
CA ILE A 45 16.12 16.19 5.01
C ILE A 45 17.38 17.04 5.24
N ALA A 46 18.34 16.56 6.02
CA ALA A 46 19.59 17.26 6.30
C ALA A 46 20.46 17.45 5.04
N ASP A 47 20.41 16.47 4.13
CA ASP A 47 21.08 16.52 2.82
C ASP A 47 20.30 17.37 1.79
N GLY A 48 19.16 17.97 2.18
CA GLY A 48 18.36 18.88 1.37
C GLY A 48 17.32 18.23 0.46
N GLY A 49 17.13 16.91 0.57
CA GLY A 49 16.15 16.14 -0.17
C GLY A 49 14.78 16.05 0.49
N LYS A 50 13.86 15.33 -0.17
CA LYS A 50 12.55 14.93 0.40
C LYS A 50 12.52 13.42 0.60
N PRO A 51 12.20 12.92 1.80
CA PRO A 51 12.05 11.49 2.01
C PRO A 51 11.02 10.84 1.09
N TRP A 52 9.81 11.41 0.97
CA TRP A 52 8.66 10.72 0.40
C TRP A 52 8.08 11.39 -0.85
N CYS A 53 7.74 10.57 -1.84
CA CYS A 53 6.74 10.89 -2.85
C CYS A 53 5.39 10.35 -2.39
N ILE A 54 4.41 11.23 -2.20
CA ILE A 54 3.05 10.85 -1.82
C ILE A 54 2.07 11.51 -2.77
N GLY A 55 1.18 10.72 -3.36
CA GLY A 55 0.02 11.19 -4.11
C GLY A 55 -1.23 10.44 -3.70
N LEU A 56 -2.24 11.18 -3.26
CA LEU A 56 -3.52 10.62 -2.79
C LEU A 56 -4.64 10.77 -3.83
N GLY A 57 -4.39 11.52 -4.91
CA GLY A 57 -5.34 11.74 -6.00
C GLY A 57 -5.62 10.44 -6.76
N SER A 58 -6.90 10.15 -7.01
CA SER A 58 -7.33 8.96 -7.77
C SER A 58 -8.72 9.15 -8.40
N GLY A 59 -9.04 10.37 -8.83
CA GLY A 59 -10.36 10.73 -9.33
C GLY A 59 -11.45 10.43 -8.29
N GLY A 60 -12.44 9.61 -8.64
CA GLY A 60 -13.53 9.21 -7.73
C GLY A 60 -13.10 8.39 -6.51
N ALA A 61 -11.86 7.90 -6.47
CA ALA A 61 -11.30 7.16 -5.35
C ALA A 61 -10.26 7.96 -4.53
N THR A 62 -10.14 9.27 -4.77
CA THR A 62 -9.15 10.11 -4.08
C THR A 62 -9.22 9.92 -2.56
N GLY A 63 -8.07 9.67 -1.94
CA GLY A 63 -7.94 9.34 -0.51
C GLY A 63 -7.62 7.87 -0.22
N TRP A 64 -7.91 6.94 -1.14
CA TRP A 64 -7.59 5.52 -0.93
C TRP A 64 -6.10 5.23 -0.64
N PRO A 65 -5.09 5.89 -1.27
CA PRO A 65 -3.70 5.54 -0.98
C PRO A 65 -3.29 5.86 0.47
N ALA A 66 -4.01 6.75 1.15
CA ALA A 66 -3.75 7.06 2.54
C ALA A 66 -4.34 6.02 3.51
N THR A 67 -5.35 5.25 3.11
CA THR A 67 -5.84 4.16 3.95
C THR A 67 -4.81 3.04 4.02
N ASP A 68 -4.12 2.73 2.91
CA ASP A 68 -2.97 1.82 2.89
C ASP A 68 -1.88 2.24 3.90
N TRP A 69 -1.58 3.53 4.01
CA TRP A 69 -0.63 4.01 5.03
C TRP A 69 -1.14 3.73 6.45
N VAL A 70 -2.38 4.07 6.74
CA VAL A 70 -2.97 3.88 8.08
C VAL A 70 -3.06 2.41 8.44
N GLU A 71 -3.43 1.55 7.50
CA GLU A 71 -3.55 0.11 7.66
C GLU A 71 -2.20 -0.55 7.91
N ASP A 72 -1.19 -0.22 7.11
CA ASP A 72 0.17 -0.72 7.30
C ASP A 72 0.76 -0.23 8.63
N ILE A 73 0.54 1.05 9.00
CA ILE A 73 0.94 1.59 10.32
C ILE A 73 0.21 0.89 11.47
N MET A 74 -1.08 0.59 11.34
CA MET A 74 -1.81 -0.21 12.32
C MET A 74 -1.15 -1.57 12.51
N LEU A 75 -0.81 -2.26 11.42
CA LEU A 75 -0.11 -3.54 11.47
C LEU A 75 1.31 -3.43 12.04
N ARG A 76 2.00 -2.29 11.87
CA ARG A 76 3.32 -2.05 12.50
C ARG A 76 3.24 -1.68 13.98
N THR A 77 2.12 -1.14 14.44
CA THR A 77 2.01 -0.59 15.80
C THR A 77 1.15 -1.43 16.74
N GLN A 78 0.32 -2.32 16.20
CA GLN A 78 -0.66 -3.11 16.95
C GLN A 78 -0.62 -4.60 16.59
N PRO A 79 -1.01 -5.49 17.52
CA PRO A 79 -1.28 -6.88 17.20
C PRO A 79 -2.37 -7.04 16.13
N PRO A 80 -2.32 -8.08 15.28
CA PRO A 80 -3.30 -8.30 14.22
C PRO A 80 -4.76 -8.38 14.70
N GLU A 81 -5.00 -8.81 15.93
CA GLU A 81 -6.34 -8.90 16.51
C GLU A 81 -6.97 -7.52 16.74
N VAL A 82 -6.16 -6.47 16.96
CA VAL A 82 -6.65 -5.08 17.06
C VAL A 82 -7.12 -4.62 15.69
N TYR A 83 -6.35 -4.92 14.63
CA TYR A 83 -6.73 -4.66 13.25
C TYR A 83 -8.05 -5.36 12.88
N ASP A 84 -8.18 -6.64 13.23
CA ASP A 84 -9.40 -7.44 12.95
C ASP A 84 -10.64 -6.86 13.63
N LYS A 85 -10.50 -6.38 14.87
CA LYS A 85 -11.58 -5.72 15.60
C LYS A 85 -11.93 -4.37 14.99
N TRP A 86 -10.95 -3.59 14.56
CA TRP A 86 -11.17 -2.28 13.96
C TRP A 86 -11.91 -2.38 12.63
N VAL A 87 -11.49 -3.29 11.75
CA VAL A 87 -12.12 -3.51 10.44
C VAL A 87 -13.60 -3.92 10.57
N LYS A 88 -13.96 -4.63 11.65
CA LYS A 88 -15.36 -4.99 11.95
C LYS A 88 -16.11 -3.94 12.79
N ASN A 89 -15.44 -2.85 13.15
CA ASN A 89 -15.91 -1.83 14.08
C ASN A 89 -16.34 -2.39 15.46
N GLU A 90 -15.69 -3.46 15.92
CA GLU A 90 -15.75 -3.95 17.31
C GLU A 90 -14.96 -3.02 18.25
N ILE A 91 -13.95 -2.33 17.72
CA ILE A 91 -13.39 -1.11 18.30
C ILE A 91 -13.68 0.06 17.35
N PRO A 92 -13.99 1.26 17.87
CA PRO A 92 -14.35 2.40 17.04
C PRO A 92 -13.12 3.00 16.35
N PHE A 93 -13.34 3.80 15.30
CA PHE A 93 -12.28 4.62 14.70
C PHE A 93 -11.66 5.61 15.69
N THR A 94 -12.40 6.00 16.72
CA THR A 94 -11.93 6.87 17.81
C THR A 94 -11.08 6.16 18.86
N ASP A 95 -10.86 4.84 18.72
CA ASP A 95 -9.93 4.11 19.57
C ASP A 95 -8.52 4.67 19.44
N ALA A 96 -7.79 4.73 20.56
CA ALA A 96 -6.47 5.34 20.61
C ALA A 96 -5.46 4.67 19.66
N ALA A 97 -5.59 3.36 19.41
CA ALA A 97 -4.76 2.65 18.45
C ALA A 97 -4.95 3.17 17.03
N VAL A 98 -6.20 3.37 16.62
CA VAL A 98 -6.58 3.85 15.27
C VAL A 98 -6.20 5.31 15.09
N VAL A 99 -6.52 6.16 16.07
CA VAL A 99 -6.15 7.58 16.06
C VAL A 99 -4.64 7.75 15.98
N ASN A 100 -3.86 6.93 16.70
CA ASN A 100 -2.40 6.95 16.62
C ASN A 100 -1.88 6.64 15.21
N ALA A 101 -2.47 5.65 14.51
CA ALA A 101 -2.04 5.34 13.15
C ALA A 101 -2.34 6.48 12.16
N ILE A 102 -3.53 7.08 12.27
CA ILE A 102 -3.92 8.26 11.50
C ILE A 102 -2.98 9.44 11.80
N ASP A 103 -2.61 9.65 13.06
CA ASP A 103 -1.70 10.73 13.48
C ASP A 103 -0.27 10.53 12.96
N ILE A 104 0.26 9.29 12.97
CA ILE A 104 1.58 8.99 12.39
C ILE A 104 1.59 9.31 10.89
N PHE A 105 0.59 8.86 10.13
CA PHE A 105 0.49 9.20 8.72
C PHE A 105 0.35 10.72 8.51
N GLY A 106 -0.50 11.37 9.31
CA GLY A 106 -0.69 12.82 9.27
C GLY A 106 0.63 13.58 9.44
N LYS A 107 1.48 13.18 10.39
CA LYS A 107 2.80 13.81 10.61
C LYS A 107 3.74 13.68 9.42
N ILE A 108 3.68 12.57 8.69
CA ILE A 108 4.48 12.37 7.46
C ILE A 108 3.90 13.22 6.32
N ALA A 109 2.61 13.08 6.06
CA ALA A 109 1.96 13.67 4.89
C ALA A 109 1.79 15.20 4.97
N THR A 110 1.86 15.77 6.17
CA THR A 110 1.66 17.22 6.40
C THR A 110 2.93 18.00 6.75
N ASP A 111 4.09 17.34 6.84
CA ASP A 111 5.37 18.02 6.98
C ASP A 111 5.96 18.34 5.60
N ASP A 112 6.05 19.64 5.29
CA ASP A 112 6.62 20.13 4.03
C ASP A 112 8.05 19.63 3.78
N LYS A 113 8.81 19.24 4.80
CA LYS A 113 10.16 18.66 4.66
C LYS A 113 10.12 17.19 4.28
N MET A 114 9.06 16.47 4.63
CA MET A 114 8.95 15.03 4.42
C MET A 114 8.53 14.68 2.99
N VAL A 115 7.78 15.55 2.31
CA VAL A 115 7.11 15.20 1.04
C VAL A 115 7.51 16.10 -0.13
N ASP A 116 7.60 15.52 -1.33
CA ASP A 116 7.75 16.27 -2.58
C ASP A 116 6.56 17.22 -2.80
N GLY A 117 6.85 18.44 -3.23
CA GLY A 117 5.85 19.50 -3.40
C GLY A 117 5.21 20.05 -2.11
N GLY A 118 5.59 19.54 -0.94
CA GLY A 118 5.03 19.91 0.35
C GLY A 118 3.63 19.34 0.62
N ALA A 119 3.10 19.57 1.82
CA ALA A 119 1.84 19.00 2.29
C ALA A 119 0.66 19.28 1.34
N LYS A 120 0.66 20.48 0.72
CA LYS A 120 -0.39 20.90 -0.23
C LYS A 120 -0.42 20.07 -1.51
N ALA A 121 0.71 19.47 -1.91
CA ALA A 121 0.80 18.67 -3.13
C ALA A 121 0.27 17.25 -2.93
N VAL A 122 0.26 16.75 -1.69
CA VAL A 122 -0.06 15.34 -1.37
C VAL A 122 -1.47 14.95 -1.82
N ALA A 123 -2.47 15.78 -1.51
CA ALA A 123 -3.87 15.52 -1.91
C ALA A 123 -4.10 15.66 -3.43
N ALA A 124 -3.33 16.55 -4.09
CA ALA A 124 -3.56 16.92 -5.48
C ALA A 124 -2.80 16.03 -6.48
N THR A 125 -1.70 15.41 -6.06
CA THR A 125 -0.88 14.56 -6.93
C THR A 125 -1.58 13.22 -7.14
N ASP A 126 -1.78 12.83 -8.41
CA ASP A 126 -2.32 11.50 -8.73
C ASP A 126 -1.34 10.42 -8.26
N PHE A 127 -1.85 9.36 -7.63
CA PHE A 127 -1.00 8.29 -7.11
C PHE A 127 -0.13 7.66 -8.22
N ARG A 128 -0.62 7.64 -9.47
CA ARG A 128 0.10 7.12 -10.64
C ARG A 128 1.26 8.02 -11.06
N ASP A 129 1.17 9.31 -10.77
CA ASP A 129 2.21 10.29 -11.10
C ASP A 129 3.24 10.44 -9.98
N SER A 130 2.82 10.24 -8.72
CA SER A 130 3.69 10.37 -7.56
C SER A 130 5.02 9.59 -7.61
N PRO A 131 5.11 8.32 -8.08
CA PRO A 131 6.39 7.61 -8.15
C PRO A 131 7.38 8.22 -9.14
N LYS A 132 6.95 9.08 -10.08
CA LYS A 132 7.85 9.69 -11.08
C LYS A 132 8.93 10.56 -10.43
N GLY A 133 8.68 11.11 -9.23
CA GLY A 133 9.66 11.89 -8.48
C GLY A 133 10.89 11.09 -8.05
N LEU A 134 10.81 9.76 -7.98
CA LEU A 134 11.94 8.87 -7.73
C LEU A 134 12.96 8.86 -8.88
N PHE A 135 12.54 9.21 -10.10
CA PHE A 135 13.33 8.98 -11.32
C PHE A 135 13.75 10.29 -12.02
N THR A 136 13.50 11.44 -11.41
CA THR A 136 14.00 12.72 -11.94
C THR A 136 15.48 12.89 -11.60
N VAL A 137 16.16 13.79 -12.32
CA VAL A 137 17.55 14.18 -12.03
C VAL A 137 17.61 15.70 -11.79
N PRO A 138 17.86 16.17 -10.56
CA PRO A 138 17.95 15.37 -9.31
C PRO A 138 16.60 14.74 -8.92
N PRO A 139 16.59 13.68 -8.07
CA PRO A 139 15.35 13.08 -7.59
C PRO A 139 14.55 14.10 -6.77
N LYS A 140 13.23 14.12 -6.96
CA LYS A 140 12.35 14.98 -6.16
C LYS A 140 12.07 14.41 -4.78
N CYS A 141 12.12 13.08 -4.66
CA CYS A 141 12.00 12.34 -3.42
C CYS A 141 12.83 11.06 -3.50
N TYR A 142 13.00 10.36 -2.37
CA TYR A 142 13.84 9.17 -2.30
C TYR A 142 13.06 7.86 -2.09
N MET A 143 11.85 7.92 -1.53
CA MET A 143 11.03 6.76 -1.20
C MET A 143 9.56 6.95 -1.60
N HIS A 144 8.87 5.85 -1.90
CA HIS A 144 7.44 5.86 -2.23
C HIS A 144 6.75 4.62 -1.65
N HIS A 145 5.80 4.83 -0.74
CA HIS A 145 5.00 3.73 -0.18
C HIS A 145 3.83 3.41 -1.10
N GLN A 146 3.78 2.17 -1.61
CA GLN A 146 2.69 1.69 -2.44
C GLN A 146 2.71 0.17 -2.65
N ALA A 147 1.60 -0.39 -3.10
CA ALA A 147 1.45 -1.80 -3.42
C ALA A 147 2.31 -2.28 -4.61
N SER A 148 2.41 -3.61 -4.75
CA SER A 148 3.14 -4.32 -5.80
C SER A 148 2.77 -3.94 -7.23
N PHE A 149 1.61 -3.32 -7.46
CA PHE A 149 1.19 -2.95 -8.80
C PHE A 149 1.83 -1.64 -9.30
N ILE A 150 2.36 -0.79 -8.43
CA ILE A 150 2.84 0.56 -8.78
C ILE A 150 3.87 0.60 -9.92
N PRO A 151 4.72 -0.43 -10.17
CA PRO A 151 5.64 -0.42 -11.30
C PRO A 151 5.00 -0.28 -12.68
N SER A 152 3.70 -0.56 -12.80
CA SER A 152 2.95 -0.30 -14.05
C SER A 152 2.87 1.19 -14.39
N PHE A 153 3.13 2.07 -13.43
CA PHE A 153 3.09 3.52 -13.59
C PHE A 153 4.48 4.18 -13.55
N PHE A 154 5.55 3.38 -13.42
CA PHE A 154 6.92 3.90 -13.55
C PHE A 154 7.19 4.33 -15.00
N PRO A 155 8.14 5.27 -15.22
CA PRO A 155 8.55 5.66 -16.55
C PRO A 155 8.91 4.48 -17.46
N GLU A 156 8.69 4.65 -18.76
CA GLU A 156 9.08 3.63 -19.74
C GLU A 156 10.58 3.36 -19.66
N GLY A 157 10.97 2.09 -19.80
CA GLY A 157 12.36 1.65 -19.71
C GLY A 157 12.85 1.32 -18.30
N VAL A 158 12.14 1.71 -17.24
CA VAL A 158 12.51 1.36 -15.85
C VAL A 158 12.44 -0.15 -15.63
N LYS A 159 13.56 -0.73 -15.20
CA LYS A 159 13.74 -2.15 -14.89
C LYS A 159 13.75 -2.39 -13.39
N LEU A 160 12.90 -3.30 -12.94
CA LEU A 160 12.85 -3.70 -11.53
C LEU A 160 14.06 -4.56 -11.16
N GLY A 161 14.64 -4.29 -10.00
CA GLY A 161 15.89 -4.89 -9.52
C GLY A 161 17.15 -4.22 -10.06
N GLN A 162 17.01 -3.19 -10.90
CA GLN A 162 18.11 -2.37 -11.41
C GLN A 162 17.83 -0.89 -11.13
N ASP A 163 16.86 -0.30 -11.86
CA ASP A 163 16.55 1.14 -11.78
C ASP A 163 15.59 1.47 -10.63
N ALA A 164 14.80 0.48 -10.21
CA ALA A 164 13.89 0.55 -9.08
C ALA A 164 13.89 -0.76 -8.30
N ASP A 165 13.89 -0.67 -6.97
CA ASP A 165 13.74 -1.82 -6.07
C ASP A 165 12.84 -1.44 -4.90
N PHE A 166 12.55 -2.41 -4.03
CA PHE A 166 11.66 -2.22 -2.89
C PHE A 166 12.13 -2.96 -1.64
N PHE A 167 11.67 -2.46 -0.50
CA PHE A 167 11.72 -3.13 0.79
C PHE A 167 10.35 -3.06 1.47
N PRO A 168 9.97 -4.02 2.33
CA PRO A 168 8.76 -3.91 3.13
C PRO A 168 8.86 -2.68 4.05
N TYR A 169 7.75 -1.96 4.26
CA TYR A 169 7.68 -0.93 5.29
C TYR A 169 8.12 -1.56 6.62
N PRO A 170 9.20 -1.08 7.25
CA PRO A 170 9.92 -1.89 8.22
C PRO A 170 9.14 -2.08 9.52
N PRO A 171 9.38 -3.15 10.28
CA PRO A 171 8.86 -3.32 11.63
C PRO A 171 9.53 -2.36 12.63
N TYR A 172 8.93 -2.17 13.79
CA TYR A 172 9.60 -1.49 14.90
C TYR A 172 10.58 -2.45 15.58
N ALA A 173 11.85 -2.03 15.75
CA ALA A 173 12.82 -2.78 16.55
C ALA A 173 12.36 -2.91 18.01
N SER A 174 11.63 -1.91 18.49
CA SER A 174 11.04 -1.84 19.82
C SER A 174 9.82 -2.74 20.03
N LYS A 175 9.29 -3.37 18.96
CA LYS A 175 8.11 -4.27 19.01
C LYS A 175 8.36 -5.58 18.23
N PRO A 176 9.40 -6.37 18.57
CA PRO A 176 9.75 -7.57 17.83
C PRO A 176 8.64 -8.64 17.82
N GLU A 177 7.74 -8.61 18.80
CA GLU A 177 6.61 -9.52 18.93
C GLU A 177 5.57 -9.39 17.80
N LEU A 178 5.53 -8.24 17.11
CA LEU A 178 4.61 -8.01 15.99
C LEU A 178 5.10 -8.66 14.68
N GLY A 179 6.38 -9.04 14.61
CA GLY A 179 6.98 -9.65 13.42
C GLY A 179 6.96 -8.72 12.21
N THR A 180 6.72 -9.28 11.02
CA THR A 180 6.63 -8.54 9.76
C THR A 180 5.26 -8.81 9.11
N PRO A 181 4.20 -8.15 9.59
CA PRO A 181 2.85 -8.38 9.08
C PRO A 181 2.74 -7.88 7.64
N LEU A 182 2.06 -8.66 6.81
CA LEU A 182 1.82 -8.35 5.41
C LEU A 182 0.38 -7.90 5.20
N GLU A 183 0.21 -6.70 4.68
CA GLU A 183 -1.06 -6.26 4.14
C GLU A 183 -1.18 -6.73 2.68
N VAL A 184 -2.38 -7.16 2.29
CA VAL A 184 -2.67 -7.59 0.92
C VAL A 184 -4.00 -7.03 0.44
N ALA A 185 -4.09 -6.74 -0.85
CA ALA A 185 -5.37 -6.60 -1.54
C ALA A 185 -5.48 -7.65 -2.64
N GLY A 186 -6.64 -7.72 -3.31
CA GLY A 186 -6.86 -8.75 -4.30
C GLY A 186 -7.84 -8.36 -5.40
N THR A 187 -7.56 -8.84 -6.61
CA THR A 187 -8.51 -8.76 -7.72
C THR A 187 -9.37 -10.01 -7.74
N LEU A 188 -10.68 -9.79 -7.60
CA LEU A 188 -11.71 -10.80 -7.73
C LEU A 188 -12.36 -10.72 -9.11
N VAL A 189 -12.56 -11.87 -9.76
CA VAL A 189 -13.30 -11.96 -11.02
C VAL A 189 -14.67 -12.57 -10.76
N MET A 190 -15.72 -11.86 -11.16
CA MET A 190 -17.12 -12.24 -10.93
C MET A 190 -17.90 -12.30 -12.24
N ILE A 191 -18.85 -13.24 -12.33
CA ILE A 191 -19.79 -13.32 -13.44
C ILE A 191 -21.04 -12.52 -13.06
N THR A 192 -21.22 -11.35 -13.67
CA THR A 192 -22.42 -10.50 -13.47
C THR A 192 -23.60 -10.91 -14.37
N LYS A 193 -23.30 -11.51 -15.53
CA LYS A 193 -24.28 -12.13 -16.43
C LYS A 193 -23.82 -13.53 -16.82
N ASP A 194 -24.59 -14.53 -16.41
CA ASP A 194 -24.23 -15.91 -16.67
C ASP A 194 -24.39 -16.31 -18.14
N SER A 195 -23.39 -17.01 -18.66
CA SER A 195 -23.33 -17.51 -20.03
C SER A 195 -22.30 -18.63 -20.14
N LYS A 196 -22.34 -19.41 -21.22
CA LYS A 196 -21.29 -20.39 -21.51
C LYS A 196 -19.91 -19.70 -21.59
N ALA A 197 -19.83 -18.56 -22.27
CA ALA A 197 -18.57 -17.84 -22.46
C ALA A 197 -17.97 -17.34 -21.13
N SER A 198 -18.79 -16.76 -20.25
CA SER A 198 -18.31 -16.27 -18.95
C SER A 198 -17.84 -17.40 -18.04
N ARG A 199 -18.51 -18.57 -18.07
CA ARG A 199 -18.07 -19.76 -17.33
C ARG A 199 -16.76 -20.34 -17.87
N GLU A 200 -16.59 -20.41 -19.20
CA GLU A 200 -15.33 -20.87 -19.80
C GLU A 200 -14.18 -19.89 -19.53
N PHE A 201 -14.45 -18.57 -19.46
CA PHE A 201 -13.44 -17.60 -19.07
C PHE A 201 -12.95 -17.80 -17.63
N ILE A 202 -13.86 -18.04 -16.67
CA ILE A 202 -13.45 -18.38 -15.29
C ILE A 202 -12.62 -19.67 -15.27
N LYS A 203 -12.98 -20.70 -16.05
CA LYS A 203 -12.17 -21.93 -16.15
C LYS A 203 -10.78 -21.66 -16.71
N PHE A 204 -10.66 -20.81 -17.72
CA PHE A 204 -9.36 -20.38 -18.25
C PHE A 204 -8.52 -19.72 -17.15
N LEU A 205 -9.10 -18.80 -16.38
CA LEU A 205 -8.39 -18.13 -15.28
C LEU A 205 -7.96 -19.09 -14.16
N GLN A 206 -8.58 -20.27 -14.03
CA GLN A 206 -8.17 -21.31 -13.08
C GLN A 206 -6.95 -22.14 -13.55
N MET A 207 -6.50 -21.95 -14.79
CA MET A 207 -5.35 -22.68 -15.34
C MET A 207 -4.02 -21.99 -14.98
N PRO A 208 -2.94 -22.76 -14.70
CA PRO A 208 -1.60 -22.19 -14.50
C PRO A 208 -1.18 -21.23 -15.62
N LEU A 209 -1.47 -21.59 -16.87
CA LEU A 209 -1.16 -20.79 -18.04
C LEU A 209 -1.71 -19.35 -17.96
N ALA A 210 -2.95 -19.16 -17.48
CA ALA A 210 -3.53 -17.82 -17.39
C ALA A 210 -2.75 -16.93 -16.42
N HIS A 211 -2.34 -17.48 -15.29
CA HIS A 211 -1.50 -16.81 -14.31
C HIS A 211 -0.10 -16.54 -14.88
N GLU A 212 0.55 -17.55 -15.45
CA GLU A 212 1.92 -17.47 -15.98
C GLU A 212 2.06 -16.44 -17.10
N LEU A 213 1.03 -16.29 -17.95
CA LEU A 213 0.98 -15.27 -19.01
C LEU A 213 1.04 -13.83 -18.46
N TRP A 214 0.47 -13.58 -17.28
CA TRP A 214 0.55 -12.26 -16.64
C TRP A 214 1.77 -12.15 -15.71
N MET A 215 2.18 -13.24 -15.05
CA MET A 215 3.42 -13.29 -14.27
C MET A 215 4.65 -12.88 -15.11
N ALA A 216 4.68 -13.27 -16.39
CA ALA A 216 5.75 -12.91 -17.33
C ALA A 216 5.80 -11.41 -17.67
N GLN A 217 4.82 -10.63 -17.23
CA GLN A 217 4.74 -9.18 -17.44
C GLN A 217 5.10 -8.42 -16.15
N LYS A 218 4.33 -7.38 -15.79
CA LYS A 218 4.52 -6.55 -14.59
C LYS A 218 3.29 -6.63 -13.69
N SER A 219 3.48 -6.27 -12.42
CA SER A 219 2.40 -5.96 -11.48
C SER A 219 1.39 -7.09 -11.24
N PHE A 220 1.80 -8.35 -11.32
CA PHE A 220 0.94 -9.50 -11.04
C PHE A 220 1.61 -10.46 -10.06
N VAL A 221 1.00 -10.64 -8.90
CA VAL A 221 1.36 -11.66 -7.92
C VAL A 221 0.16 -12.57 -7.72
N THR A 222 0.39 -13.86 -7.51
CA THR A 222 -0.70 -14.84 -7.40
C THR A 222 -0.51 -15.79 -6.22
N PRO A 223 -1.58 -16.10 -5.48
CA PRO A 223 -1.57 -17.13 -4.43
C PRO A 223 -1.75 -18.54 -5.02
N PHE A 224 -1.93 -18.66 -6.34
CA PHE A 224 -2.18 -19.94 -6.99
C PHE A 224 -0.92 -20.81 -7.03
N LYS A 225 -0.84 -21.77 -6.11
CA LYS A 225 0.30 -22.68 -5.94
C LYS A 225 0.61 -23.56 -7.17
N GLY A 226 -0.31 -23.66 -8.12
CA GLY A 226 -0.13 -24.41 -9.36
C GLY A 226 0.65 -23.66 -10.45
N ALA A 227 0.87 -22.35 -10.29
CA ALA A 227 1.65 -21.56 -11.24
C ALA A 227 3.16 -21.76 -11.04
N ASN A 228 3.92 -21.78 -12.14
CA ASN A 228 5.37 -21.84 -12.09
C ASN A 228 5.97 -20.52 -11.57
N LYS A 229 6.65 -20.57 -10.42
CA LYS A 229 7.30 -19.40 -9.80
C LYS A 229 8.41 -18.80 -10.68
N ASP A 230 9.00 -19.57 -11.58
CA ASP A 230 10.03 -19.06 -12.50
C ASP A 230 9.44 -18.32 -13.71
N ALA A 231 8.10 -18.25 -13.82
CA ALA A 231 7.43 -17.48 -14.87
C ALA A 231 7.36 -15.97 -14.57
N TYR A 232 7.80 -15.50 -13.40
CA TYR A 232 7.82 -14.08 -13.09
C TYR A 232 8.81 -13.32 -13.99
N GLY A 233 8.36 -12.20 -14.57
CA GLY A 233 9.15 -11.41 -15.52
C GLY A 233 10.36 -10.68 -14.94
N SER A 234 10.58 -10.71 -13.62
CA SER A 234 11.77 -10.18 -12.96
C SER A 234 12.00 -10.83 -11.58
N ASP A 235 13.24 -10.82 -11.10
CA ASP A 235 13.58 -11.30 -9.75
C ASP A 235 12.89 -10.48 -8.66
N ALA A 236 12.70 -9.18 -8.88
CA ALA A 236 11.96 -8.33 -7.94
C ALA A 236 10.48 -8.76 -7.84
N LEU A 237 9.82 -9.06 -8.97
CA LEU A 237 8.45 -9.56 -8.97
C LEU A 237 8.37 -10.96 -8.35
N LYS A 238 9.37 -11.82 -8.60
CA LYS A 238 9.49 -13.13 -7.95
C LYS A 238 9.60 -13.01 -6.44
N LYS A 239 10.42 -12.07 -5.94
CA LYS A 239 10.56 -11.75 -4.51
C LYS A 239 9.23 -11.33 -3.88
N GLN A 240 8.38 -10.58 -4.59
CA GLN A 240 7.02 -10.25 -4.10
C GLN A 240 6.14 -11.50 -3.97
N GLY A 241 6.18 -12.41 -4.95
CA GLY A 241 5.51 -13.70 -4.85
C GLY A 241 6.00 -14.56 -3.69
N GLU A 242 7.31 -14.55 -3.44
CA GLU A 242 7.94 -15.23 -2.31
C GLU A 242 7.52 -14.63 -0.96
N ILE A 243 7.45 -13.29 -0.85
CA ILE A 243 6.92 -12.58 0.32
C ILE A 243 5.47 -13.01 0.59
N LEU A 244 4.62 -13.02 -0.44
CA LEU A 244 3.22 -13.41 -0.29
C LEU A 244 3.06 -14.83 0.24
N VAL A 245 3.80 -15.80 -0.33
CA VAL A 245 3.67 -17.20 0.09
C VAL A 245 4.40 -17.52 1.39
N GLY A 246 5.35 -16.68 1.80
CA GLY A 246 6.14 -16.83 3.02
C GLY A 246 5.60 -16.08 4.24
N ALA A 247 4.66 -15.16 4.05
CA ALA A 247 4.11 -14.35 5.14
C ALA A 247 3.34 -15.21 6.16
N THR A 248 3.69 -15.04 7.44
CA THR A 248 3.05 -15.76 8.56
C THR A 248 1.85 -15.02 9.13
N THR A 249 1.84 -13.70 9.00
CA THR A 249 0.78 -12.81 9.45
C THR A 249 0.32 -12.01 8.24
N VAL A 250 -0.89 -12.27 7.76
CA VAL A 250 -1.47 -11.60 6.59
C VAL A 250 -2.80 -10.99 6.99
N ARG A 251 -3.05 -9.74 6.57
CA ARG A 251 -4.36 -9.10 6.67
C ARG A 251 -4.74 -8.48 5.32
N PHE A 252 -6.01 -8.61 4.98
CA PHE A 252 -6.54 -7.95 3.79
C PHE A 252 -6.70 -6.45 4.09
N ASP A 253 -6.66 -5.64 3.03
CA ASP A 253 -6.97 -4.22 3.07
C ASP A 253 -8.22 -3.96 3.91
N GLY A 254 -8.05 -3.11 4.92
CA GLY A 254 -9.05 -2.80 5.92
C GLY A 254 -10.21 -2.06 5.29
N SER A 255 -9.93 -1.01 4.52
CA SER A 255 -10.94 -0.20 3.83
C SER A 255 -11.83 -1.04 2.90
N ASP A 256 -11.27 -2.02 2.19
CA ASP A 256 -11.98 -2.94 1.30
C ASP A 256 -12.89 -3.91 2.06
N LEU A 257 -12.53 -4.25 3.31
CA LEU A 257 -13.33 -5.11 4.18
C LEU A 257 -14.45 -4.35 4.92
N MET A 258 -14.37 -3.03 4.99
CA MET A 258 -15.39 -2.19 5.62
C MET A 258 -16.61 -2.01 4.69
N PRO A 259 -17.79 -1.62 5.22
CA PRO A 259 -18.90 -1.21 4.38
C PRO A 259 -18.47 -0.10 3.41
N GLY A 260 -18.89 -0.17 2.14
CA GLY A 260 -18.41 0.76 1.11
C GLY A 260 -18.65 2.24 1.41
N LYS A 261 -19.68 2.60 2.18
CA LYS A 261 -19.91 3.98 2.65
C LYS A 261 -18.85 4.48 3.65
N VAL A 262 -18.17 3.55 4.31
CA VAL A 262 -17.09 3.84 5.27
C VAL A 262 -15.75 3.69 4.58
N GLY A 263 -15.35 2.47 4.20
CA GLY A 263 -14.02 2.20 3.66
C GLY A 263 -13.74 2.97 2.38
N ALA A 264 -14.59 2.78 1.36
CA ALA A 264 -14.54 3.52 0.10
C ALA A 264 -15.24 4.90 0.13
N GLY A 265 -15.49 5.45 1.33
CA GLY A 265 -16.32 6.64 1.50
C GLY A 265 -15.74 7.60 2.53
N SER A 266 -16.26 7.56 3.76
CA SER A 266 -15.85 8.47 4.82
C SER A 266 -14.38 8.32 5.19
N PHE A 267 -13.79 7.13 5.08
CA PHE A 267 -12.38 6.91 5.39
C PHE A 267 -11.48 7.59 4.35
N TRP A 268 -11.71 7.38 3.04
CA TRP A 268 -11.00 8.09 1.97
C TRP A 268 -11.13 9.61 2.11
N THR A 269 -12.35 10.11 2.31
CA THR A 269 -12.61 11.54 2.52
C THR A 269 -11.88 12.06 3.75
N GLY A 270 -11.92 11.30 4.85
CA GLY A 270 -11.24 11.65 6.10
C GLY A 270 -9.73 11.78 5.95
N MET A 271 -9.10 10.96 5.11
CA MET A 271 -7.67 11.10 4.82
C MET A 271 -7.33 12.37 4.05
N ILE A 272 -8.21 12.81 3.16
CA ILE A 272 -8.06 14.10 2.47
C ILE A 272 -8.26 15.27 3.43
N ASP A 273 -9.25 15.18 4.32
CA ASP A 273 -9.45 16.18 5.38
C ASP A 273 -8.22 16.28 6.31
N LEU A 274 -7.61 15.13 6.67
CA LEU A 274 -6.40 15.06 7.48
C LEU A 274 -5.26 15.87 6.85
N VAL A 275 -4.94 15.61 5.59
CA VAL A 275 -3.89 16.38 4.88
C VAL A 275 -4.31 17.82 4.60
N GLY A 276 -5.62 18.11 4.60
CA GLY A 276 -6.20 19.45 4.60
C GLY A 276 -6.09 20.19 5.94
N GLY A 277 -5.55 19.55 6.98
CA GLY A 277 -5.26 20.16 8.28
C GLY A 277 -6.22 19.78 9.41
N LYS A 278 -7.16 18.86 9.18
CA LYS A 278 -8.03 18.35 10.24
C LYS A 278 -7.25 17.41 11.17
N SER A 279 -7.57 17.39 12.46
CA SER A 279 -6.87 16.52 13.40
C SER A 279 -7.22 15.04 13.19
N ALA A 280 -6.29 14.13 13.54
CA ALA A 280 -6.53 12.69 13.49
C ALA A 280 -7.77 12.28 14.30
N GLN A 281 -7.99 12.91 15.46
CA GLN A 281 -9.15 12.64 16.32
C GLN A 281 -10.46 13.08 15.68
N ASP A 282 -10.51 14.24 15.03
CA ASP A 282 -11.71 14.74 14.37
C ASP A 282 -12.04 13.90 13.12
N VAL A 283 -11.02 13.54 12.35
CA VAL A 283 -11.16 12.60 11.21
C VAL A 283 -11.73 11.27 11.68
N ALA A 284 -11.12 10.66 12.70
CA ALA A 284 -11.61 9.41 13.29
C ALA A 284 -13.06 9.50 13.78
N THR A 285 -13.40 10.62 14.41
CA THR A 285 -14.76 10.88 14.92
C THR A 285 -15.78 10.94 13.78
N ASP A 286 -15.46 11.60 12.68
CA ASP A 286 -16.38 11.72 11.54
C ASP A 286 -16.53 10.42 10.74
N ILE A 287 -15.46 9.63 10.66
CA ILE A 287 -15.54 8.26 10.11
C ILE A 287 -16.44 7.39 11.00
N GLN A 288 -16.27 7.46 12.32
CA GLN A 288 -17.10 6.70 13.26
C GLN A 288 -18.58 7.10 13.18
N LYS A 289 -18.89 8.40 13.09
CA LYS A 289 -20.28 8.87 12.87
C LYS A 289 -20.89 8.28 11.61
N SER A 290 -20.11 8.22 10.53
CA SER A 290 -20.56 7.64 9.26
C SER A 290 -20.84 6.14 9.37
N TRP A 291 -20.03 5.44 10.18
CA TRP A 291 -20.26 4.03 10.49
C TRP A 291 -21.53 3.83 11.32
N ASP A 292 -21.71 4.60 12.39
CA ASP A 292 -22.89 4.45 13.27
C ASP A 292 -24.20 4.79 12.55
N ALA A 293 -24.15 5.64 11.52
CA ALA A 293 -25.32 5.97 10.69
C ALA A 293 -25.78 4.83 9.75
N ILE A 294 -24.98 3.78 9.59
CA ILE A 294 -25.30 2.62 8.72
C ILE A 294 -25.46 1.30 9.49
N LYS A 295 -25.36 1.35 10.82
CA LYS A 295 -25.64 0.20 11.71
C LYS A 295 -27.15 -0.03 11.87
#